data_AF-A0A6P1PWR6-F1
#
_entry.id   AF-A0A6P1PWR6-F1
#
_cell.length_a   1.000
_cell.length_b   1.000
_cell.length_c   1.000
_cell.angle_alpha   90.00
_cell.angle_beta   90.00
_cell.angle_gamma   90.00
#
_symmetry.space_group_name_H-M   'P 1'
#
loop_
_entity.id
_entity.type
_entity.pdbx_description
1 polymer ?
#
loop_
_entity_poly.entity_id
_entity_poly.type
_entity_poly.pdbx_seq_one_letter_code
_entity_poly.pdbx_strand_id
1 'polypeptide(L)'
;MSDTDLTAVTGSFEWAMLQVKAGKRALRTLWKDKNMYIVRNPGKKNQVVTKNDYLANSGIAIGKSFDYLPCIEICTTDGNFVPWLPGQVDLEATDWILSEEASEPSEHMLILDIKNGYKYLNKELDEEIWCFHYKNVNSGDNLYCGEVEVIEDNINLATRTPVIGFYYHEATLYNVRRGDIKLSLSISEKYWSQTKDMLVDKGLKVTVDDEKIYLGKPSSVNVIESYCIIDFDYNFSVLNTRLKEKMQEKDVLKRYCIDWYDI
;
A
#
# COMPACT_ATOMS: atom_id res chain seq x y z
N MET A 1 -28.03 27.87 30.10
CA MET A 1 -28.38 27.03 28.93
C MET A 1 -27.32 25.97 28.86
N SER A 2 -27.68 24.70 29.01
CA SER A 2 -26.74 23.61 28.78
C SER A 2 -26.39 23.60 27.29
N ASP A 3 -25.10 23.64 26.97
CA ASP A 3 -24.61 23.36 25.61
C ASP A 3 -25.07 21.94 25.25
N THR A 4 -26.14 21.85 24.47
CA THR A 4 -26.51 20.60 23.83
C THR A 4 -25.39 20.28 22.86
N ASP A 5 -24.72 19.15 23.05
CA ASP A 5 -23.65 18.67 22.18
C ASP A 5 -24.22 18.47 20.76
N LEU A 6 -24.00 19.46 19.88
CA LEU A 6 -24.50 19.47 18.51
C LEU A 6 -23.62 18.55 17.66
N THR A 7 -23.85 17.25 17.75
CA THR A 7 -23.19 16.26 16.88
C THR A 7 -23.87 16.24 15.51
N ALA A 8 -23.09 16.37 14.44
CA ALA A 8 -23.61 16.23 13.08
C ALA A 8 -24.18 14.82 12.85
N VAL A 9 -25.37 14.74 12.28
CA VAL A 9 -26.07 13.47 12.03
C VAL A 9 -25.36 12.72 10.91
N THR A 10 -25.02 11.45 11.14
CA THR A 10 -24.44 10.59 10.08
C THR A 10 -25.35 10.56 8.86
N GLY A 11 -24.76 10.76 7.68
CA GLY A 11 -25.51 10.91 6.43
C GLY A 11 -25.78 12.36 6.02
N SER A 12 -25.66 13.34 6.93
CA SER A 12 -25.85 14.76 6.62
C SER A 12 -24.64 15.36 5.90
N PHE A 13 -24.86 16.50 5.24
CA PHE A 13 -23.81 17.30 4.63
C PHE A 13 -22.74 17.73 5.65
N GLU A 14 -23.14 18.21 6.83
CA GLU A 14 -22.21 18.64 7.89
C GLU A 14 -21.32 17.49 8.34
N TRP A 15 -21.92 16.31 8.53
CA TRP A 15 -21.17 15.11 8.89
C TRP A 15 -20.16 14.76 7.80
N ALA A 16 -20.56 14.78 6.53
CA ALA A 16 -19.67 14.52 5.40
C ALA A 16 -18.51 15.53 5.35
N MET A 17 -18.77 16.81 5.59
CA MET A 17 -17.72 17.83 5.64
C MET A 17 -16.73 17.63 6.78
N LEU A 18 -17.18 17.15 7.94
CA LEU A 18 -16.27 16.79 9.04
C LEU A 18 -15.36 15.63 8.62
N GLN A 19 -15.90 14.60 7.97
CA GLN A 19 -15.10 13.46 7.48
C GLN A 19 -14.08 13.89 6.42
N VAL A 20 -14.49 14.74 5.46
CA VAL A 20 -13.60 15.25 4.41
C VAL A 20 -12.49 16.13 4.99
N LYS A 21 -12.80 16.97 5.98
CA LYS A 21 -11.78 17.75 6.71
C LYS A 21 -10.80 16.87 7.47
N ALA A 22 -11.24 15.70 7.94
CA ALA A 22 -10.39 14.68 8.54
C ALA A 22 -9.60 13.85 7.51
N GLY A 23 -9.67 14.18 6.22
CA GLY A 23 -8.90 13.52 5.16
C GLY A 23 -9.60 12.34 4.49
N LYS A 24 -10.82 12.01 4.90
CA LYS A 24 -11.61 10.93 4.27
C LYS A 24 -12.26 11.38 2.97
N ARG A 25 -12.70 10.42 2.17
CA ARG A 25 -13.54 10.65 0.98
C ARG A 25 -15.01 10.45 1.36
N ALA A 26 -15.85 11.39 0.96
CA ALA A 26 -17.30 11.27 1.14
C ALA A 26 -18.01 11.34 -0.21
N LEU A 27 -19.16 10.69 -0.34
CA LEU A 27 -19.95 10.70 -1.57
C LEU A 27 -21.44 10.56 -1.27
N ARG A 28 -22.26 11.02 -2.21
CA ARG A 28 -23.71 10.78 -2.19
C ARG A 28 -23.98 9.34 -2.60
N THR A 29 -25.05 8.72 -2.09
CA THR A 29 -25.38 7.33 -2.46
C THR A 29 -25.52 7.17 -3.98
N LEU A 30 -26.10 8.17 -4.67
CA LEU A 30 -26.25 8.19 -6.14
C LEU A 30 -24.94 8.37 -6.93
N TRP A 31 -23.85 8.69 -6.25
CA TRP A 31 -22.52 8.86 -6.85
C TRP A 31 -21.69 7.59 -6.81
N LYS A 32 -22.08 6.59 -5.98
CA LYS A 32 -21.34 5.35 -5.76
C LYS A 32 -21.05 4.62 -7.07
N ASP A 33 -22.08 4.34 -7.86
CA ASP A 33 -21.95 3.61 -9.13
C ASP A 33 -21.26 4.41 -10.25
N LYS A 34 -20.93 5.67 -9.98
CA LYS A 34 -20.26 6.58 -10.91
C LYS A 34 -18.81 6.89 -10.50
N ASN A 35 -18.32 6.26 -9.44
CA ASN A 35 -17.00 6.50 -8.85
C ASN A 35 -16.75 7.99 -8.52
N MET A 36 -17.80 8.74 -8.22
CA MET A 36 -17.71 10.16 -7.87
C MET A 36 -17.64 10.31 -6.36
N TYR A 37 -16.77 11.19 -5.87
CA TYR A 37 -16.62 11.49 -4.45
C TYR A 37 -15.97 12.85 -4.26
N ILE A 38 -16.15 13.44 -3.08
CA ILE A 38 -15.46 14.65 -2.66
C ILE A 38 -14.27 14.32 -1.75
N VAL A 39 -13.22 15.13 -1.86
CA VAL A 39 -11.98 14.99 -1.09
C VAL A 39 -11.39 16.36 -0.80
N ARG A 40 -10.55 16.44 0.24
CA ARG A 40 -9.83 17.68 0.57
C ARG A 40 -8.49 17.71 -0.14
N ASN A 41 -8.28 18.69 -1.01
CA ASN A 41 -6.96 19.09 -1.46
C ASN A 41 -6.30 19.94 -0.35
N PRO A 42 -5.15 19.52 0.22
CA PRO A 42 -4.49 20.25 1.30
C PRO A 42 -3.87 21.58 0.86
N GLY A 43 -3.87 21.89 -0.44
CA GLY A 43 -3.15 23.02 -1.01
C GLY A 43 -1.66 22.72 -1.20
N LYS A 44 -0.94 23.68 -1.77
CA LYS A 44 0.51 23.59 -1.99
C LYS A 44 1.15 24.97 -1.87
N LYS A 45 2.05 25.12 -0.91
CA LYS A 45 2.73 26.38 -0.59
C LYS A 45 4.01 26.57 -1.40
N ASN A 46 4.51 27.80 -1.41
CA ASN A 46 5.81 28.19 -1.96
C ASN A 46 5.97 27.84 -3.45
N GLN A 47 4.88 27.96 -4.21
CA GLN A 47 4.94 27.79 -5.66
C GLN A 47 5.46 29.07 -6.30
N VAL A 48 6.06 28.94 -7.48
CA VAL A 48 6.63 30.06 -8.22
C VAL A 48 6.13 30.00 -9.65
N VAL A 49 5.61 31.11 -10.16
CA VAL A 49 5.13 31.21 -11.53
C VAL A 49 6.29 31.02 -12.52
N THR A 50 6.16 30.03 -13.41
CA THR A 50 7.17 29.74 -14.45
C THR A 50 6.72 30.21 -15.84
N LYS A 51 7.65 30.29 -16.80
CA LYS A 51 7.42 30.88 -18.13
C LYS A 51 6.26 30.28 -18.92
N ASN A 52 5.86 29.03 -18.65
CA ASN A 52 4.78 28.33 -19.35
C ASN A 52 3.59 27.99 -18.44
N ASP A 53 3.53 28.60 -17.26
CA ASP A 53 2.43 28.43 -16.32
C ASP A 53 1.15 29.13 -16.82
N TYR A 54 -0.02 28.56 -16.54
CA TYR A 54 -1.30 29.21 -16.82
C TYR A 54 -1.42 30.57 -16.14
N LEU A 55 -0.79 30.76 -14.97
CA LEU A 55 -0.71 32.05 -14.28
C LEU A 55 0.16 33.05 -15.04
N ALA A 56 1.26 32.61 -15.64
CA ALA A 56 2.08 33.47 -16.48
C ALA A 56 1.29 33.91 -17.73
N ASN A 57 0.57 32.97 -18.35
CA ASN A 57 -0.31 33.24 -19.48
C ASN A 57 -1.48 34.18 -19.12
N SER A 58 -1.92 34.19 -17.86
CA SER A 58 -2.93 35.13 -17.35
C SER A 58 -2.34 36.47 -16.90
N GLY A 59 -1.05 36.74 -17.16
CA GLY A 59 -0.40 38.03 -16.87
C GLY A 59 0.23 38.15 -15.48
N ILE A 60 0.33 37.06 -14.72
CA ILE A 60 1.08 37.07 -13.46
C ILE A 60 2.58 37.00 -13.76
N ALA A 61 3.37 37.86 -13.10
CA ALA A 61 4.80 37.93 -13.32
C ALA A 61 5.50 36.58 -13.05
N ILE A 62 6.34 36.15 -13.99
CA ILE A 62 7.25 35.02 -13.82
C ILE A 62 8.16 35.30 -12.62
N GLY A 63 8.38 34.30 -11.77
CA GLY A 63 9.14 34.42 -10.53
C GLY A 63 8.32 34.88 -9.33
N LYS A 64 7.02 35.22 -9.50
CA LYS A 64 6.15 35.53 -8.37
C LYS A 64 5.85 34.27 -7.55
N SER A 65 6.08 34.35 -6.25
CA SER A 65 5.68 33.29 -5.32
C SER A 65 4.19 33.36 -5.01
N PHE A 66 3.56 32.20 -4.85
CA PHE A 66 2.17 32.07 -4.43
C PHE A 66 1.93 30.76 -3.68
N ASP A 67 0.86 30.74 -2.88
CA ASP A 67 0.34 29.55 -2.23
C ASP A 67 -0.95 29.14 -2.92
N TYR A 68 -1.07 27.87 -3.28
CA TYR A 68 -2.35 27.27 -3.65
C TYR A 68 -3.05 26.84 -2.37
N LEU A 69 -4.19 27.46 -2.07
CA LEU A 69 -4.88 27.27 -0.81
C LEU A 69 -5.63 25.93 -0.79
N PRO A 70 -5.88 25.35 0.41
CA PRO A 70 -6.70 24.15 0.52
C PRO A 70 -8.11 24.38 -0.02
N CYS A 71 -8.67 23.38 -0.69
CA CYS A 71 -10.04 23.38 -1.19
C CYS A 71 -10.66 21.98 -1.11
N ILE A 72 -11.98 21.90 -1.28
CA ILE A 72 -12.65 20.62 -1.51
C ILE A 72 -12.77 20.44 -3.02
N GLU A 73 -12.42 19.26 -3.49
CA GLU A 73 -12.52 18.86 -4.90
C GLU A 73 -13.50 17.70 -5.03
N ILE A 74 -14.06 17.55 -6.21
CA ILE A 74 -14.86 16.40 -6.59
C ILE A 74 -14.11 15.60 -7.66
N CYS A 75 -14.02 14.29 -7.45
CA CYS A 75 -13.66 13.33 -8.48
C CYS A 75 -14.86 13.16 -9.42
N THR A 76 -14.65 13.50 -10.68
CA THR A 76 -15.65 13.36 -11.75
C THR A 76 -15.77 11.90 -12.20
N THR A 77 -16.79 11.59 -13.00
CA THR A 77 -17.00 10.25 -13.56
C THR A 77 -15.80 9.73 -14.35
N ASP A 78 -14.97 10.62 -14.88
CA ASP A 78 -13.79 10.31 -15.67
C ASP A 78 -12.52 10.15 -14.81
N GLY A 79 -12.63 10.24 -13.48
CA GLY A 79 -11.50 10.15 -12.55
C GLY A 79 -10.67 11.44 -12.43
N ASN A 80 -11.11 12.55 -13.02
CA ASN A 80 -10.45 13.85 -12.93
C ASN A 80 -10.97 14.66 -11.74
N PHE A 81 -10.15 15.56 -11.22
CA PHE A 81 -10.49 16.42 -10.08
C PHE A 81 -10.80 17.85 -10.52
N VAL A 82 -11.85 18.43 -9.94
CA VAL A 82 -12.18 19.84 -10.08
C VAL A 82 -12.58 20.43 -8.73
N PRO A 83 -12.37 21.74 -8.48
CA PRO A 83 -12.90 22.40 -7.29
C PRO A 83 -14.41 22.17 -7.18
N TRP A 84 -14.85 21.73 -6.00
CA TRP A 84 -16.24 21.42 -5.77
C TRP A 84 -16.95 22.60 -5.10
N LEU A 85 -18.08 22.98 -5.68
CA LEU A 85 -19.01 23.95 -5.11
C LEU A 85 -20.32 23.20 -4.81
N PRO A 86 -20.68 23.01 -3.52
CA PRO A 86 -21.93 22.32 -3.18
C PRO A 86 -23.14 23.12 -3.66
N GLY A 87 -24.07 22.45 -4.35
CA GLY A 87 -25.36 23.03 -4.68
C GLY A 87 -26.35 22.93 -3.52
N GLN A 88 -27.51 23.59 -3.62
CA GLN A 88 -28.56 23.51 -2.59
C GLN A 88 -29.00 22.06 -2.32
N VAL A 89 -29.03 21.22 -3.35
CA VAL A 89 -29.34 19.78 -3.24
C VAL A 89 -28.28 18.96 -2.51
N ASP A 90 -27.04 19.46 -2.41
CA ASP A 90 -25.95 18.82 -1.68
C ASP A 90 -25.98 19.21 -0.20
N LEU A 91 -26.32 20.47 0.07
CA LEU A 91 -26.44 21.01 1.43
C LEU A 91 -27.60 20.33 2.19
N GLU A 92 -28.73 20.13 1.55
CA GLU A 92 -29.94 19.51 2.15
C GLU A 92 -29.92 17.97 2.12
N ALA A 93 -28.83 17.38 1.64
CA ALA A 93 -28.74 15.94 1.46
C ALA A 93 -28.51 15.18 2.76
N THR A 94 -29.14 14.01 2.86
CA THR A 94 -29.05 13.10 4.02
C THR A 94 -28.57 11.70 3.64
N ASP A 95 -28.07 11.53 2.41
CA ASP A 95 -27.61 10.26 1.84
C ASP A 95 -26.09 10.23 1.60
N TRP A 96 -25.33 11.02 2.37
CA TRP A 96 -23.87 11.00 2.34
C TRP A 96 -23.32 9.73 3.00
N ILE A 97 -22.35 9.11 2.36
CA ILE A 97 -21.62 7.93 2.86
C ILE A 97 -20.12 8.14 2.68
N LEU A 98 -19.30 7.36 3.38
CA LEU A 98 -17.87 7.31 3.10
C LEU A 98 -17.62 6.47 1.85
N SER A 99 -16.62 6.85 1.06
CA SER A 99 -16.14 5.97 0.00
C SER A 99 -15.47 4.76 0.62
N GLU A 100 -15.85 3.56 0.18
CA GLU A 100 -15.27 2.28 0.62
C GLU A 100 -13.80 2.14 0.19
N GLU A 101 -13.30 3.03 -0.69
CA GLU A 101 -11.95 2.99 -1.27
C GLU A 101 -10.96 4.01 -0.66
N ALA A 102 -11.29 4.59 0.48
CA ALA A 102 -10.31 5.32 1.28
C ALA A 102 -10.45 4.88 2.74
N SER A 103 -9.81 3.74 3.05
CA SER A 103 -8.99 3.67 4.25
C SER A 103 -8.19 4.98 4.37
N GLU A 104 -7.94 5.44 5.59
CA GLU A 104 -6.93 6.49 5.83
C GLU A 104 -5.69 6.16 4.98
N PRO A 105 -4.96 7.15 4.42
CA PRO A 105 -3.77 6.85 3.61
C PRO A 105 -2.95 5.86 4.40
N SER A 106 -2.88 4.63 3.88
CA SER A 106 -2.30 3.55 4.65
C SER A 106 -0.96 4.02 5.14
N GLU A 107 -0.68 3.84 6.43
CA GLU A 107 0.70 4.01 6.89
C GLU A 107 1.64 3.04 6.16
N HIS A 108 1.08 2.04 5.47
CA HIS A 108 1.80 0.93 4.89
C HIS A 108 1.61 0.74 3.38
N MET A 109 2.68 0.38 2.67
CA MET A 109 2.62 0.13 1.23
C MET A 109 1.87 -1.16 0.88
N LEU A 110 1.98 -2.18 1.73
CA LEU A 110 1.32 -3.47 1.56
C LEU A 110 0.98 -4.08 2.92
N ILE A 111 -0.25 -4.56 3.10
CA ILE A 111 -0.68 -5.27 4.32
C ILE A 111 -1.14 -6.67 3.94
N LEU A 112 -0.53 -7.67 4.56
CA LEU A 112 -0.81 -9.09 4.35
C LEU A 112 -1.21 -9.75 5.66
N ASP A 113 -2.28 -10.52 5.65
CA ASP A 113 -2.54 -11.50 6.70
C ASP A 113 -1.99 -12.85 6.22
N ILE A 114 -0.98 -13.37 6.93
CA ILE A 114 -0.27 -14.58 6.56
C ILE A 114 -0.43 -15.61 7.66
N LYS A 115 -0.87 -16.80 7.28
CA LYS A 115 -0.78 -18.00 8.10
C LYS A 115 0.38 -18.83 7.58
N ASN A 116 1.48 -18.84 8.33
CA ASN A 116 2.70 -19.52 7.89
C ASN A 116 2.51 -21.05 7.81
N GLY A 117 2.93 -21.61 6.70
CA GLY A 117 3.12 -23.05 6.53
C GLY A 117 4.57 -23.46 6.74
N TYR A 118 4.79 -24.76 6.69
CA TYR A 118 6.11 -25.36 6.90
C TYR A 118 6.32 -26.56 5.98
N LYS A 119 7.52 -26.67 5.39
CA LYS A 119 7.88 -27.80 4.53
C LYS A 119 9.38 -28.10 4.59
N TYR A 120 9.73 -29.39 4.60
CA TYR A 120 11.09 -29.86 4.33
C TYR A 120 11.36 -29.93 2.83
N LEU A 121 12.47 -29.34 2.38
CA LEU A 121 12.96 -29.46 1.01
C LEU A 121 13.90 -30.64 0.85
N ASN A 122 14.85 -30.76 1.76
CA ASN A 122 15.81 -31.85 1.78
C ASN A 122 16.09 -32.27 3.23
N LYS A 123 15.66 -33.48 3.59
CA LYS A 123 15.86 -34.02 4.93
C LYS A 123 17.32 -34.36 5.25
N GLU A 124 18.14 -34.62 4.23
CA GLU A 124 19.57 -34.95 4.42
C GLU A 124 20.40 -33.71 4.71
N LEU A 125 19.98 -32.55 4.20
CA LEU A 125 20.63 -31.25 4.41
C LEU A 125 19.99 -30.40 5.52
N ASP A 126 19.01 -30.96 6.25
CA ASP A 126 18.19 -30.25 7.23
C ASP A 126 17.63 -28.94 6.66
N GLU A 127 17.15 -29.00 5.41
CA GLU A 127 16.72 -27.84 4.65
C GLU A 127 15.21 -27.64 4.78
N GLU A 128 14.84 -26.52 5.40
CA GLU A 128 13.47 -26.20 5.78
C GLU A 128 13.03 -24.86 5.19
N ILE A 129 11.74 -24.77 4.87
CA ILE A 129 11.08 -23.53 4.48
C ILE A 129 9.89 -23.28 5.40
N TRP A 130 9.81 -22.03 5.87
CA TRP A 130 8.68 -21.46 6.59
C TRP A 130 8.11 -20.34 5.73
N CYS A 131 6.89 -20.53 5.20
CA CYS A 131 6.42 -19.70 4.10
C CYS A 131 4.93 -19.48 4.04
N PHE A 132 4.59 -18.40 3.32
CA PHE A 132 3.56 -18.47 2.30
C PHE A 132 4.21 -18.64 0.91
N HIS A 133 3.70 -19.56 0.09
CA HIS A 133 4.06 -19.66 -1.32
C HIS A 133 2.82 -20.01 -2.15
N TYR A 134 2.53 -19.25 -3.21
CA TYR A 134 1.31 -19.43 -4.01
C TYR A 134 1.37 -20.72 -4.84
N LYS A 135 0.26 -21.48 -4.86
CA LYS A 135 0.13 -22.71 -5.66
C LYS A 135 0.08 -22.33 -7.15
N ASN A 136 0.82 -23.02 -8.02
CA ASN A 136 0.82 -22.81 -9.48
C ASN A 136 1.69 -21.66 -10.05
N VAL A 137 2.77 -21.24 -9.39
CA VAL A 137 3.86 -20.64 -10.17
C VAL A 137 4.54 -21.77 -10.94
N ASN A 138 4.77 -21.60 -12.24
CA ASN A 138 5.32 -22.60 -13.18
C ASN A 138 6.76 -23.06 -12.86
N SER A 139 7.17 -23.11 -11.59
CA SER A 139 8.50 -23.54 -11.16
C SER A 139 8.69 -25.06 -11.16
N GLY A 140 7.66 -25.87 -11.43
CA GLY A 140 7.75 -27.33 -11.30
C GLY A 140 7.85 -27.82 -9.85
N ASP A 141 7.90 -26.89 -8.89
CA ASP A 141 8.08 -27.17 -7.49
C ASP A 141 6.75 -27.05 -6.73
N ASN A 142 6.32 -28.16 -6.11
CA ASN A 142 5.15 -28.21 -5.23
C ASN A 142 5.42 -27.49 -3.87
N LEU A 143 5.95 -26.26 -3.89
CA LEU A 143 6.39 -25.51 -2.69
C LEU A 143 5.25 -24.84 -1.92
N TYR A 144 4.01 -25.05 -2.32
CA TYR A 144 2.84 -24.51 -1.65
C TYR A 144 2.85 -24.86 -0.16
N CYS A 145 2.99 -23.81 0.66
CA CYS A 145 2.93 -23.88 2.11
C CYS A 145 2.34 -22.55 2.61
N GLY A 146 1.44 -22.61 3.58
CA GLY A 146 0.79 -21.44 4.17
C GLY A 146 -0.36 -20.84 3.35
N GLU A 147 -0.95 -19.77 3.90
CA GLU A 147 -2.04 -19.00 3.31
C GLU A 147 -1.72 -17.50 3.41
N VAL A 148 -2.12 -16.71 2.41
CA VAL A 148 -2.03 -15.25 2.42
C VAL A 148 -3.35 -14.64 1.99
N GLU A 149 -3.71 -13.56 2.67
CA GLU A 149 -4.74 -12.63 2.25
C GLU A 149 -4.11 -11.25 2.12
N VAL A 150 -4.34 -10.59 0.99
CA VAL A 150 -3.93 -9.20 0.79
C VAL A 150 -5.03 -8.32 1.39
N ILE A 151 -4.70 -7.63 2.48
CA ILE A 151 -5.63 -6.75 3.20
C ILE A 151 -5.62 -5.34 2.59
N GLU A 152 -4.44 -4.86 2.21
CA GLU A 152 -4.27 -3.55 1.58
C GLU A 152 -3.11 -3.58 0.60
N ASP A 153 -3.31 -3.02 -0.59
CA ASP A 153 -2.33 -2.97 -1.67
C ASP A 153 -2.22 -1.54 -2.23
N ASN A 154 -1.14 -0.85 -1.85
CA ASN A 154 -0.79 0.46 -2.38
C ASN A 154 0.38 0.40 -3.37
N ILE A 155 0.72 -0.79 -3.86
CA ILE A 155 1.80 -1.03 -4.82
C ILE A 155 1.34 -1.61 -6.16
N ASN A 156 0.03 -1.82 -6.33
CA ASN A 156 -0.61 -2.27 -7.57
C ASN A 156 -0.19 -3.68 -7.99
N LEU A 157 -0.37 -4.64 -7.08
CA LEU A 157 -0.14 -6.06 -7.35
C LEU A 157 -1.09 -6.58 -8.44
N ALA A 158 -0.70 -7.68 -9.08
CA ALA A 158 -1.52 -8.37 -10.06
C ALA A 158 -2.74 -9.05 -9.39
N THR A 159 -3.90 -9.02 -10.02
CA THR A 159 -5.15 -9.53 -9.43
C THR A 159 -5.21 -11.04 -9.23
N ARG A 160 -4.48 -11.82 -10.05
CA ARG A 160 -4.55 -13.30 -10.00
C ARG A 160 -3.56 -13.93 -9.01
N THR A 161 -2.37 -13.36 -8.89
CA THR A 161 -1.28 -13.94 -8.10
C THR A 161 -0.43 -12.83 -7.46
N PRO A 162 -1.02 -11.96 -6.63
CA PRO A 162 -0.40 -10.70 -6.21
C PRO A 162 0.92 -10.90 -5.46
N VAL A 163 0.93 -11.82 -4.48
CA VAL A 163 2.13 -12.24 -3.77
C VAL A 163 2.43 -13.67 -4.19
N ILE A 164 3.61 -13.88 -4.77
CA ILE A 164 4.05 -15.19 -5.24
C ILE A 164 4.64 -15.98 -4.09
N GLY A 165 5.41 -15.33 -3.22
CA GLY A 165 5.93 -15.97 -2.02
C GLY A 165 6.52 -14.97 -1.05
N PHE A 166 6.38 -15.28 0.23
CA PHE A 166 7.12 -14.62 1.30
C PHE A 166 7.59 -15.71 2.24
N TYR A 167 8.90 -15.96 2.25
CA TYR A 167 9.44 -17.11 2.96
C TYR A 167 10.80 -16.86 3.58
N TYR A 168 11.01 -17.60 4.66
CA TYR A 168 12.30 -17.86 5.25
C TYR A 168 12.75 -19.26 4.83
N HIS A 169 13.93 -19.33 4.24
CA HIS A 169 14.61 -20.57 3.89
C HIS A 169 15.84 -20.73 4.77
N GLU A 170 16.01 -21.90 5.37
CA GLU A 170 17.21 -22.24 6.14
C GLU A 170 17.79 -23.55 5.63
N ALA A 171 19.09 -23.56 5.33
CA ALA A 171 19.82 -24.74 4.91
C ALA A 171 21.10 -24.90 5.73
N THR A 172 21.43 -26.14 6.09
CA THR A 172 22.71 -26.47 6.72
C THR A 172 23.71 -26.93 5.65
N LEU A 173 24.67 -26.08 5.31
CA LEU A 173 25.72 -26.38 4.34
C LEU A 173 27.08 -26.42 5.04
N TYR A 174 27.79 -27.55 4.96
CA TYR A 174 29.12 -27.73 5.59
C TYR A 174 29.14 -27.37 7.09
N ASN A 175 28.11 -27.76 7.84
CA ASN A 175 27.90 -27.41 9.26
C ASN A 175 27.68 -25.91 9.55
N VAL A 176 27.40 -25.10 8.53
CA VAL A 176 27.02 -23.69 8.68
C VAL A 176 25.56 -23.53 8.28
N ARG A 177 24.75 -23.01 9.20
CA ARG A 177 23.36 -22.62 8.89
C ARG A 177 23.36 -21.31 8.12
N ARG A 178 22.72 -21.31 6.95
CA ARG A 178 22.43 -20.10 6.17
C ARG A 178 20.94 -19.94 6.08
N GLY A 179 20.48 -18.73 6.34
CA GLY A 179 19.07 -18.38 6.25
C GLY A 179 18.86 -17.18 5.35
N ASP A 180 17.95 -17.27 4.40
CA ASP A 180 17.63 -16.17 3.51
C ASP A 180 16.12 -15.87 3.59
N ILE A 181 15.78 -14.59 3.53
CA ILE A 181 14.40 -14.14 3.40
C ILE A 181 14.18 -13.77 1.95
N LYS A 182 13.10 -14.27 1.35
CA LYS A 182 12.67 -13.89 0.00
C LYS A 182 11.26 -13.33 0.02
N LEU A 183 11.08 -12.20 -0.68
CA LEU A 183 9.77 -11.65 -1.04
C LEU A 183 9.64 -11.62 -2.57
N SER A 184 8.61 -12.26 -3.09
CA SER A 184 8.33 -12.34 -4.53
C SER A 184 6.94 -11.77 -4.82
N LEU A 185 6.89 -10.73 -5.64
CA LEU A 185 5.68 -9.98 -5.96
C LEU A 185 5.38 -10.06 -7.45
N SER A 186 4.10 -10.25 -7.79
CA SER A 186 3.61 -10.06 -9.15
C SER A 186 2.88 -8.72 -9.24
N ILE A 187 3.33 -7.88 -10.15
CA ILE A 187 2.81 -6.52 -10.32
C ILE A 187 1.89 -6.48 -11.53
N SER A 188 0.85 -5.65 -11.46
CA SER A 188 -0.03 -5.40 -12.60
C SER A 188 0.75 -4.78 -13.77
N GLU A 189 0.61 -5.35 -14.97
CA GLU A 189 1.27 -4.86 -16.19
C GLU A 189 1.05 -3.35 -16.42
N LYS A 190 -0.16 -2.86 -16.11
CA LYS A 190 -0.54 -1.44 -16.25
C LYS A 190 0.33 -0.51 -15.41
N TYR A 191 0.77 -0.97 -14.24
CA TYR A 191 1.50 -0.17 -13.25
C TYR A 191 2.97 -0.56 -13.13
N TRP A 192 3.42 -1.52 -13.95
CA TRP A 192 4.74 -2.14 -13.84
C TRP A 192 5.89 -1.14 -13.74
N SER A 193 6.02 -0.21 -14.69
CA SER A 193 7.13 0.75 -14.70
C SER A 193 7.14 1.62 -13.44
N GLN A 194 5.99 2.15 -13.04
CA GLN A 194 5.85 3.00 -11.86
C GLN A 194 6.18 2.25 -10.57
N THR A 195 5.61 1.05 -10.39
CA THR A 195 5.83 0.24 -9.20
C THR A 195 7.27 -0.26 -9.13
N LYS A 196 7.86 -0.67 -10.25
CA LYS A 196 9.27 -1.08 -10.29
C LYS A 196 10.19 0.04 -9.80
N ASP A 197 10.02 1.26 -10.33
CA ASP A 197 10.84 2.42 -9.93
C ASP A 197 10.61 2.81 -8.46
N MET A 198 9.42 2.52 -7.92
CA MET A 198 9.09 2.77 -6.52
C MET A 198 9.77 1.78 -5.56
N LEU A 199 9.93 0.52 -5.96
CA LEU A 199 10.38 -0.57 -5.08
C LEU A 199 11.87 -0.90 -5.23
N VAL A 200 12.40 -0.80 -6.45
CA VAL A 200 13.80 -1.11 -6.74
C VAL A 200 14.70 -0.07 -6.05
N ASP A 201 15.85 -0.52 -5.55
CA ASP A 201 16.83 0.28 -4.78
C ASP A 201 16.34 0.85 -3.43
N LYS A 202 15.19 0.39 -2.92
CA LYS A 202 14.72 0.74 -1.57
C LYS A 202 15.14 -0.28 -0.52
N GLY A 203 15.12 0.16 0.73
CA GLY A 203 15.18 -0.71 1.89
C GLY A 203 13.81 -1.27 2.22
N LEU A 204 13.74 -2.45 2.83
CA LEU A 204 12.48 -3.07 3.26
C LEU A 204 12.33 -3.02 4.78
N LYS A 205 11.15 -2.61 5.22
CA LYS A 205 10.73 -2.60 6.63
C LYS A 205 9.47 -3.43 6.74
N VAL A 206 9.44 -4.34 7.70
CA VAL A 206 8.30 -5.20 8.01
C VAL A 206 7.87 -4.92 9.45
N THR A 207 6.58 -4.68 9.65
CA THR A 207 5.97 -4.57 10.99
C THR A 207 5.06 -5.77 11.22
N VAL A 208 5.27 -6.48 12.33
CA VAL A 208 4.47 -7.65 12.73
C VAL A 208 4.45 -7.72 14.25
N ASP A 209 3.30 -8.01 14.87
CA ASP A 209 3.10 -7.97 16.33
C ASP A 209 3.63 -6.68 17.00
N ASP A 210 3.31 -5.52 16.41
CA ASP A 210 3.78 -4.18 16.82
C ASP A 210 5.31 -3.96 16.76
N GLU A 211 6.05 -4.93 16.25
CA GLU A 211 7.49 -4.91 16.16
C GLU A 211 7.96 -4.49 14.77
N LYS A 212 8.73 -3.39 14.69
CA LYS A 212 9.30 -2.89 13.44
C LYS A 212 10.67 -3.54 13.19
N ILE A 213 10.78 -4.26 12.09
CA ILE A 213 11.97 -4.98 11.65
C ILE A 213 12.46 -4.39 10.33
N TYR A 214 13.66 -3.81 10.35
CA TYR A 214 14.28 -3.23 9.16
C TYR A 214 15.18 -4.29 8.53
N LEU A 215 14.85 -4.76 7.33
CA LEU A 215 15.69 -5.69 6.58
C LEU A 215 16.79 -4.96 5.78
N GLY A 216 16.65 -3.65 5.59
CA GLY A 216 17.64 -2.85 4.87
C GLY A 216 17.58 -3.10 3.36
N LYS A 217 18.70 -2.85 2.68
CA LYS A 217 18.82 -3.09 1.24
C LYS A 217 18.79 -4.60 0.95
N PRO A 218 18.03 -5.05 -0.07
CA PRO A 218 18.11 -6.43 -0.53
C PRO A 218 19.54 -6.78 -0.96
N SER A 219 19.96 -8.03 -0.67
CA SER A 219 21.25 -8.57 -1.14
C SER A 219 21.23 -8.82 -2.65
N SER A 220 20.07 -9.19 -3.19
CA SER A 220 19.80 -9.22 -4.63
C SER A 220 18.37 -8.82 -4.95
N VAL A 221 18.19 -8.22 -6.11
CA VAL A 221 16.89 -7.95 -6.71
C VAL A 221 16.88 -8.56 -8.10
N ASN A 222 15.95 -9.47 -8.36
CA ASN A 222 15.76 -10.07 -9.67
C ASN A 222 14.43 -9.60 -10.27
N VAL A 223 14.51 -8.95 -11.42
CA VAL A 223 13.38 -8.33 -12.13
C VAL A 223 13.09 -9.15 -13.37
N ILE A 224 11.90 -9.75 -13.45
CA ILE A 224 11.48 -10.59 -14.57
C ILE A 224 10.41 -9.85 -15.36
N GLU A 225 10.87 -9.01 -16.29
CA GLU A 225 10.05 -8.10 -17.11
C GLU A 225 8.90 -8.82 -17.82
N SER A 226 9.15 -10.02 -18.39
CA SER A 226 8.15 -10.78 -19.15
C SER A 226 6.95 -11.25 -18.33
N TYR A 227 7.06 -11.26 -17.00
CA TYR A 227 6.00 -11.70 -16.10
C TYR A 227 5.60 -10.62 -15.08
N CYS A 228 6.19 -9.42 -15.17
CA CYS A 228 6.03 -8.35 -14.18
C CYS A 228 6.28 -8.84 -12.75
N ILE A 229 7.36 -9.61 -12.54
CA ILE A 229 7.74 -10.17 -11.23
C ILE A 229 8.97 -9.45 -10.69
N ILE A 230 8.96 -9.16 -9.39
CA ILE A 230 10.14 -8.70 -8.65
C ILE A 230 10.40 -9.65 -7.49
N ASP A 231 11.60 -10.20 -7.47
CA ASP A 231 12.14 -11.02 -6.38
C ASP A 231 13.14 -10.19 -5.58
N PHE A 232 12.96 -10.13 -4.27
CA PHE A 232 13.88 -9.51 -3.32
C PHE A 232 14.46 -10.59 -2.41
N ASP A 233 15.78 -10.71 -2.37
CA ASP A 233 16.48 -11.60 -1.45
C ASP A 233 17.20 -10.78 -0.37
N TYR A 234 17.19 -11.28 0.85
CA TYR A 234 17.86 -10.67 2.01
C TYR A 234 18.71 -11.72 2.73
N ASN A 235 20.03 -11.56 2.66
CA ASN A 235 20.99 -12.44 3.32
C ASN A 235 20.90 -12.34 4.85
N PHE A 236 21.17 -13.45 5.54
CA PHE A 236 21.14 -13.54 7.00
C PHE A 236 21.92 -12.43 7.72
N SER A 237 21.21 -11.62 8.51
CA SER A 237 21.75 -10.65 9.48
C SER A 237 21.00 -10.78 10.81
N VAL A 238 21.47 -10.12 11.88
CA VAL A 238 20.80 -10.12 13.20
C VAL A 238 19.33 -9.68 13.10
N LEU A 239 19.00 -8.78 12.17
CA LEU A 239 17.63 -8.30 11.94
C LEU A 239 16.73 -9.40 11.35
N ASN A 240 17.29 -10.34 10.59
CA ASN A 240 16.56 -11.44 9.98
C ASN A 240 16.16 -12.51 11.00
N THR A 241 16.89 -12.66 12.11
CA THR A 241 16.55 -13.60 13.18
C THR A 241 15.23 -13.25 13.86
N ARG A 242 14.94 -11.95 14.05
CA ARG A 242 13.68 -11.49 14.65
C ARG A 242 12.48 -11.81 13.75
N LEU A 243 12.61 -11.56 12.44
CA LEU A 243 11.54 -11.89 11.49
C LEU A 243 11.36 -13.40 11.36
N LYS A 244 12.46 -14.17 11.38
CA LYS A 244 12.43 -15.64 11.43
C LYS A 244 11.56 -16.12 12.59
N GLU A 245 11.79 -15.65 13.81
CA GLU A 245 11.00 -16.06 14.98
C GLU A 245 9.51 -15.84 14.75
N LYS A 246 9.14 -14.71 14.13
CA LYS A 246 7.75 -14.41 13.77
C LYS A 246 7.18 -15.33 12.70
N MET A 247 7.99 -15.75 11.73
CA MET A 247 7.58 -16.65 10.65
C MET A 247 7.52 -18.13 11.08
N GLN A 248 8.25 -18.53 12.13
CA GLN A 248 8.33 -19.91 12.62
C GLN A 248 7.22 -20.31 13.60
N GLU A 249 6.22 -19.45 13.79
CA GLU A 249 5.02 -19.78 14.56
C GLU A 249 4.01 -20.52 13.68
N LYS A 250 3.90 -21.84 13.89
CA LYS A 250 3.00 -22.72 13.10
C LYS A 250 1.54 -22.36 13.30
N ASP A 251 0.81 -22.30 12.18
CA ASP A 251 -0.65 -22.15 12.16
C ASP A 251 -1.20 -20.87 12.82
N VAL A 252 -0.34 -19.89 13.10
CA VAL A 252 -0.73 -18.58 13.63
C VAL A 252 -0.94 -17.62 12.46
N LEU A 253 -2.13 -17.03 12.39
CA LEU A 253 -2.41 -15.92 11.48
C LEU A 253 -1.77 -14.65 12.06
N LYS A 254 -0.92 -13.99 11.27
CA LYS A 254 -0.28 -12.73 11.66
C LYS A 254 -0.46 -11.69 10.57
N ARG A 255 -0.57 -10.43 11.00
CA ARG A 255 -0.58 -9.28 10.10
C ARG A 255 0.82 -8.75 9.89
N TYR A 256 1.23 -8.69 8.62
CA TYR A 256 2.49 -8.15 8.16
C TYR A 256 2.23 -6.86 7.40
N CYS A 257 2.72 -5.76 7.94
CA CYS A 257 2.73 -4.47 7.25
C CYS A 257 4.10 -4.25 6.62
N ILE A 258 4.16 -4.08 5.31
CA ILE A 258 5.37 -4.07 4.51
C ILE A 258 5.54 -2.70 3.85
N ASP A 259 6.72 -2.13 4.02
CA ASP A 259 7.07 -0.79 3.56
C ASP A 259 8.44 -0.77 2.89
N TRP A 260 8.52 -0.08 1.76
CA TRP A 260 9.79 0.27 1.13
C TRP A 260 10.17 1.70 1.50
N TYR A 261 11.44 1.93 1.82
CA TYR A 261 11.93 3.24 2.27
C TYR A 261 13.26 3.63 1.60
N ASP A 262 13.51 4.93 1.51
CA ASP A 262 14.77 5.47 0.99
C ASP A 262 15.93 5.18 1.95
N ILE A 263 17.02 4.62 1.40
CA ILE A 263 18.27 4.33 2.12
C ILE A 263 19.24 5.50 2.00
#